data_AF-A0A8C4X3W7-F1
#
_entry.id   AF-A0A8C4X3W7-F1
#
_cell.length_a   1.000
_cell.length_b   1.000
_cell.length_c   1.000
_cell.angle_alpha   90.00
_cell.angle_beta   90.00
_cell.angle_gamma   90.00
#
_symmetry.space_group_name_H-M   'P 1'
#
loop_
_entity.id
_entity.type
_entity.pdbx_description
1 polymer ?
#
loop_
_entity_poly.entity_id
_entity_poly.type
_entity_poly.pdbx_seq_one_letter_code
_entity_poly.pdbx_strand_id
1 'polypeptide(L)'
;MRNLRVFKICYGVINHSIYSNGYERFLNRHQLQPVYGIKDNFKSEMLKRCIPVKNRPVHTFVEATEEQLRAICGSQNNKADCMSKRSFTVYNIRRKPNNYYTNKAKVTIQAKIVVTCENNYPVHFVCLFISPEQTNW
;
A
#
# COMPACT_ATOMS: atom_id res chain seq x y z
N MET A 1 4.80 25.26 -22.24
CA MET A 1 5.35 24.48 -21.11
C MET A 1 4.20 24.13 -20.17
N ARG A 2 3.74 22.87 -20.14
CA ARG A 2 2.58 22.44 -19.33
C ARG A 2 3.06 22.00 -17.95
N ASN A 3 2.47 22.58 -16.90
CA ASN A 3 2.73 22.27 -15.50
C ASN A 3 2.48 20.78 -15.20
N LEU A 4 3.54 20.01 -14.96
CA LEU A 4 3.51 18.62 -14.48
C LEU A 4 3.06 18.62 -13.01
N ARG A 5 1.78 18.35 -12.74
CA ARG A 5 1.29 18.13 -11.37
C ARG A 5 1.58 16.68 -10.96
N VAL A 6 2.61 16.50 -10.15
CA VAL A 6 2.90 15.23 -9.47
C VAL A 6 1.95 15.10 -8.27
N PHE A 7 1.20 14.00 -8.18
CA PHE A 7 0.28 13.76 -7.06
C PHE A 7 0.93 12.80 -6.05
N LYS A 8 1.28 13.33 -4.86
CA LYS A 8 1.65 12.54 -3.67
C LYS A 8 0.38 12.30 -2.85
N ILE A 9 -0.09 11.05 -2.75
CA ILE A 9 -1.25 10.70 -1.92
C ILE A 9 -0.76 10.01 -0.64
N CYS A 10 -0.60 10.78 0.44
CA CYS A 10 -0.16 10.30 1.75
C CYS A 10 -1.34 9.91 2.64
N TYR A 11 -1.27 8.75 3.28
CA TYR A 11 -2.27 8.33 4.26
C TYR A 11 -1.63 8.21 5.64
N GLY A 12 -2.01 9.12 6.54
CA GLY A 12 -1.45 9.21 7.88
C GLY A 12 -2.19 8.39 8.96
N VAL A 13 -1.41 8.11 10.01
CA VAL A 13 -1.74 7.71 11.39
C VAL A 13 -1.80 6.22 11.73
N ILE A 14 -0.98 5.90 12.72
CA ILE A 14 -0.58 4.61 13.31
C ILE A 14 -1.64 4.21 14.35
N ASN A 15 -2.02 2.93 14.39
CA ASN A 15 -2.80 2.39 15.50
C ASN A 15 -2.22 1.04 15.93
N HIS A 16 -1.96 0.92 17.24
CA HIS A 16 -1.28 -0.16 17.95
C HIS A 16 -2.02 -1.51 17.75
N SER A 17 -1.31 -2.56 17.36
CA SER A 17 -1.91 -3.87 17.03
C SER A 17 -0.88 -4.98 17.21
N ILE A 18 -1.32 -6.06 17.89
CA ILE A 18 -0.96 -7.50 18.07
C ILE A 18 0.24 -8.13 17.31
N TYR A 19 0.99 -7.42 16.48
CA TYR A 19 2.15 -7.95 15.74
C TYR A 19 3.45 -7.71 16.52
N SER A 20 4.35 -8.70 16.47
CA SER A 20 5.61 -8.69 17.23
C SER A 20 6.60 -7.64 16.74
N ASN A 21 6.49 -7.23 15.46
CA ASN A 21 7.33 -6.19 14.88
C ASN A 21 6.60 -5.39 13.78
N GLY A 22 7.15 -4.22 13.42
CA GLY A 22 6.57 -3.31 12.43
C GLY A 22 6.46 -3.88 11.01
N TYR A 23 7.38 -4.79 10.63
CA TYR A 23 7.43 -5.41 9.31
C TYR A 23 6.27 -6.38 9.09
N GLU A 24 5.99 -7.27 10.05
CA GLU A 24 4.82 -8.18 10.00
C GLU A 24 3.52 -7.40 9.87
N ARG A 25 3.38 -6.31 10.64
CA ARG A 25 2.21 -5.43 10.54
C ARG A 25 2.11 -4.77 9.16
N PHE A 26 3.24 -4.35 8.58
CA PHE A 26 3.29 -3.78 7.25
C PHE A 26 2.81 -4.80 6.21
N LEU A 27 3.39 -6.01 6.20
CA LEU A 27 2.98 -7.09 5.30
C LEU A 27 1.50 -7.39 5.46
N ASN A 28 1.04 -7.61 6.69
CA ASN A 28 -0.37 -7.90 6.96
C ASN A 28 -1.31 -6.74 6.59
N ARG A 29 -0.87 -5.49 6.50
CA ARG A 29 -1.76 -4.40 6.07
C ARG A 29 -1.66 -4.06 4.60
N HIS A 30 -0.52 -4.34 3.97
CA HIS A 30 -0.23 -3.76 2.66
C HIS A 30 0.17 -4.79 1.61
N GLN A 31 0.68 -5.96 1.96
CA GLN A 31 1.05 -6.96 0.96
C GLN A 31 -0.16 -7.78 0.51
N LEU A 32 -0.41 -7.84 -0.78
CA LEU A 32 -1.21 -8.90 -1.37
C LEU A 32 -0.28 -9.81 -2.17
N GLN A 33 -0.14 -11.07 -1.76
CA GLN A 33 0.70 -11.99 -2.52
C GLN A 33 0.08 -12.24 -3.90
N PRO A 34 0.87 -12.20 -4.98
CA PRO A 34 0.40 -12.54 -6.32
C PRO A 34 0.11 -14.04 -6.35
N VAL A 35 -1.17 -14.41 -6.26
CA VAL A 35 -1.60 -15.82 -6.36
C VAL A 35 -2.07 -16.04 -7.79
N TYR A 36 -1.20 -16.63 -8.60
CA TYR A 36 -1.54 -17.02 -9.97
C TYR A 36 -2.68 -18.05 -9.95
N GLY A 37 -3.77 -17.77 -10.67
CA GLY A 37 -4.87 -18.72 -10.87
C GLY A 37 -6.02 -18.69 -9.87
N ILE A 38 -5.96 -17.93 -8.76
CA ILE A 38 -7.05 -17.86 -7.75
C ILE A 38 -7.68 -16.47 -7.77
N LYS A 39 -8.78 -16.32 -8.52
CA LYS A 39 -9.55 -15.06 -8.64
C LYS A 39 -10.20 -14.61 -7.33
N ASP A 40 -10.38 -15.51 -6.36
CA ASP A 40 -11.11 -15.24 -5.11
C ASP A 40 -10.25 -14.76 -3.93
N ASN A 41 -8.92 -14.77 -4.06
CA ASN A 41 -8.03 -14.42 -2.95
C ASN A 41 -8.23 -12.97 -2.47
N PHE A 42 -8.45 -12.03 -3.41
CA PHE A 42 -8.58 -10.62 -3.07
C PHE A 42 -9.75 -10.34 -2.11
N LYS A 43 -10.93 -10.92 -2.35
CA LYS A 43 -12.11 -10.64 -1.53
C LYS A 43 -11.92 -11.18 -0.11
N SER A 44 -11.36 -12.38 0.02
CA SER A 44 -11.04 -12.99 1.31
C SER A 44 -10.03 -12.14 2.10
N GLU A 45 -8.92 -11.78 1.46
CA GLU A 45 -7.88 -10.95 2.06
C GLU A 45 -8.41 -9.57 2.48
N MET A 46 -9.23 -8.94 1.63
CA MET A 46 -9.89 -7.68 1.96
C MET A 46 -10.78 -7.82 3.19
N LEU A 47 -11.67 -8.82 3.24
CA LEU A 47 -12.57 -9.01 4.38
C LEU A 47 -11.81 -9.29 5.68
N LYS A 48 -10.70 -10.02 5.60
CA LYS A 48 -9.86 -10.38 6.75
C LYS A 48 -9.03 -9.19 7.27
N ARG A 49 -8.51 -8.33 6.38
CA ARG A 49 -7.42 -7.39 6.71
C ARG A 49 -7.79 -5.92 6.60
N CYS A 50 -8.87 -5.57 5.89
CA CYS A 50 -9.37 -4.21 5.82
C CYS A 50 -10.17 -3.86 7.08
N ILE A 51 -9.46 -3.62 8.18
CA ILE A 51 -10.06 -3.22 9.46
C ILE A 51 -10.38 -1.72 9.42
N PRO A 52 -11.61 -1.29 9.77
CA PRO A 52 -11.95 0.12 9.86
C PRO A 52 -11.14 0.81 10.96
N VAL A 53 -10.36 1.83 10.58
CA VAL A 53 -9.61 2.66 11.52
C VAL A 53 -10.13 4.09 11.45
N LYS A 54 -10.41 4.70 12.60
CA LYS A 54 -10.82 6.10 12.68
C LYS A 54 -9.77 6.97 11.96
N ASN A 55 -10.22 7.86 11.08
CA ASN A 55 -9.39 8.73 10.24
C ASN A 55 -8.59 8.04 9.12
N ARG A 56 -8.84 6.77 8.82
CA ARG A 56 -8.27 6.08 7.65
C ARG A 56 -9.37 5.74 6.64
N PRO A 57 -9.63 6.60 5.64
CA PRO A 57 -10.70 6.38 4.67
C PRO A 57 -10.33 5.39 3.56
N VAL A 58 -9.04 5.08 3.40
CA VAL A 58 -8.54 4.19 2.34
C VAL A 58 -7.63 3.13 2.95
N HIS A 59 -7.86 1.89 2.54
CA HIS A 59 -6.92 0.80 2.74
C HIS A 59 -6.21 0.51 1.43
N THR A 60 -4.92 0.21 1.50
CA THR A 60 -4.08 0.03 0.30
C THR A 60 -3.39 -1.32 0.38
N PHE A 61 -3.69 -2.19 -0.60
CA PHE A 61 -2.87 -3.37 -0.89
C PHE A 61 -1.92 -3.10 -2.06
N VAL A 62 -0.77 -3.76 -2.02
CA VAL A 62 0.28 -3.76 -3.02
C VAL A 62 0.50 -5.21 -3.42
N GLU A 63 0.31 -5.51 -4.69
CA GLU A 63 0.58 -6.84 -5.22
C GLU A 63 2.09 -7.05 -5.36
N ALA A 64 2.67 -7.84 -4.46
CA ALA A 64 4.11 -8.04 -4.38
C ALA A 64 4.48 -9.27 -3.55
N THR A 65 5.63 -9.86 -3.85
CA THR A 65 6.29 -10.79 -2.92
C THR A 65 6.98 -10.02 -1.78
N GLU A 66 7.29 -10.73 -0.69
CA GLU A 66 7.95 -10.10 0.45
C GLU A 66 9.32 -9.56 0.08
N GLU A 67 10.07 -10.35 -0.70
CA GLU A 67 11.39 -9.97 -1.22
C GLU A 67 11.32 -8.67 -2.02
N GLN A 68 10.30 -8.51 -2.87
CA GLN A 68 10.11 -7.31 -3.67
C GLN A 68 9.83 -6.07 -2.81
N LEU A 69 9.11 -6.23 -1.69
CA LEU A 69 8.84 -5.15 -0.74
C LEU A 69 10.08 -4.81 0.09
N ARG A 70 10.85 -5.82 0.53
CA ARG A 70 12.13 -5.62 1.23
C ARG A 70 13.16 -4.92 0.35
N ALA A 71 13.21 -5.25 -0.94
CA ALA A 71 14.12 -4.64 -1.89
C ALA A 71 13.93 -3.11 -2.05
N ILE A 72 12.78 -2.56 -1.65
CA ILE A 72 12.55 -1.11 -1.63
C ILE A 72 13.47 -0.43 -0.62
N CYS A 73 13.68 -1.07 0.54
CA CYS A 73 14.60 -0.56 1.55
C CYS A 73 16.05 -0.72 1.13
N GLY A 74 16.39 -1.77 0.36
CA GLY A 74 17.76 -2.00 -0.12
C GLY A 74 18.78 -1.97 1.02
N SER A 75 19.88 -1.22 0.86
CA SER A 75 20.85 -0.90 1.91
C SER A 75 20.53 0.38 2.70
N GLN A 76 19.38 1.01 2.44
CA GLN A 76 18.98 2.30 3.04
C GLN A 76 18.37 2.05 4.43
N ASN A 77 19.24 1.85 5.41
CA ASN A 77 18.82 1.62 6.79
C ASN A 77 18.27 2.91 7.43
N ASN A 78 17.18 2.78 8.22
CA ASN A 78 16.52 3.86 8.99
C ASN A 78 16.15 5.13 8.20
N LYS A 79 15.88 4.99 6.90
CA LYS A 79 15.48 6.10 6.05
C LYS A 79 13.96 6.20 5.96
N ALA A 80 13.45 7.42 6.18
CA ALA A 80 12.08 7.77 5.88
C ALA A 80 11.90 8.00 4.37
N ASP A 81 10.72 7.69 3.85
CA ASP A 81 10.33 7.95 2.45
C ASP A 81 11.19 7.23 1.39
N CYS A 82 11.49 5.94 1.58
CA CYS A 82 12.12 5.09 0.57
C CYS A 82 11.14 4.79 -0.58
N MET A 83 11.45 5.29 -1.78
CA MET A 83 10.63 5.07 -2.98
C MET A 83 11.07 3.83 -3.75
N SER A 84 10.10 3.04 -4.22
CA SER A 84 10.38 1.90 -5.08
C SER A 84 10.94 2.32 -6.45
N LYS A 85 11.93 1.58 -6.94
CA LYS A 85 12.50 1.81 -8.29
C LYS A 85 11.50 1.49 -9.40
N ARG A 86 10.72 0.42 -9.22
CA ARG A 86 9.68 -0.05 -10.14
C ARG A 86 8.28 0.27 -9.63
N SER A 87 7.31 0.28 -10.54
CA SER A 87 5.90 0.36 -10.21
C SER A 87 5.35 -0.99 -9.74
N PHE A 88 4.31 -0.95 -8.93
CA PHE A 88 3.54 -2.10 -8.47
C PHE A 88 2.07 -1.93 -8.84
N THR A 89 1.35 -3.06 -8.98
CA THR A 89 -0.11 -3.06 -8.95
C THR A 89 -0.57 -2.74 -7.53
N VAL A 90 -1.38 -1.70 -7.39
CA VAL A 90 -1.89 -1.22 -6.12
C VAL A 90 -3.42 -1.24 -6.16
N TYR A 91 -4.02 -1.70 -5.07
CA TYR A 91 -5.46 -1.72 -4.86
C TYR A 91 -5.81 -0.79 -3.70
N ASN A 92 -6.38 0.36 -4.02
CA ASN A 92 -6.95 1.27 -3.03
C ASN A 92 -8.42 0.94 -2.83
N ILE A 93 -8.82 0.65 -1.59
CA ILE A 93 -10.19 0.31 -1.24
C ILE A 93 -10.71 1.42 -0.34
N ARG A 94 -11.69 2.17 -0.83
CA ARG A 94 -12.30 3.25 -0.07
C ARG A 94 -13.34 2.71 0.91
N ARG A 95 -13.24 3.14 2.16
CA ARG A 95 -14.22 2.87 3.21
C ARG A 95 -15.51 3.60 2.87
N LYS A 96 -16.64 2.90 2.95
CA LYS A 96 -17.97 3.50 2.80
C LYS A 96 -18.37 4.30 4.04
N PRO A 97 -19.36 5.22 3.94
CA PRO A 97 -19.84 5.99 5.07
C PRO A 97 -20.31 5.14 6.26
N ASN A 98 -20.84 3.94 6.00
CA ASN A 98 -21.26 2.97 7.02
C ASN A 98 -20.08 2.21 7.67
N ASN A 99 -18.84 2.67 7.49
CA ASN A 99 -17.60 2.07 8.00
C ASN A 99 -17.21 0.69 7.43
N TYR A 100 -17.89 0.18 6.40
CA TYR A 100 -17.51 -1.09 5.73
C TYR A 100 -16.64 -0.87 4.50
N TYR A 101 -15.77 -1.84 4.20
CA TYR A 101 -15.01 -1.93 2.94
C TYR A 101 -15.70 -2.88 1.97
N THR A 102 -15.62 -2.59 0.67
CA THR A 102 -16.19 -3.46 -0.37
C THR A 102 -15.29 -3.50 -1.59
N ASN A 103 -15.19 -4.66 -2.26
CA ASN A 103 -14.40 -4.79 -3.49
C ASN A 103 -14.92 -3.89 -4.63
N LYS A 104 -16.22 -3.51 -4.61
CA LYS A 104 -16.78 -2.54 -5.58
C LYS A 104 -16.17 -1.14 -5.46
N ALA A 105 -15.58 -0.80 -4.31
CA ALA A 105 -14.93 0.49 -4.06
C ALA A 105 -13.40 0.43 -4.28
N LYS A 106 -12.94 -0.62 -4.99
CA LYS A 106 -11.53 -0.83 -5.31
C LYS A 106 -11.14 -0.02 -6.54
N VAL A 107 -10.04 0.69 -6.44
CA VAL A 107 -9.35 1.33 -7.56
C VAL A 107 -8.01 0.61 -7.75
N THR A 108 -7.77 0.11 -8.97
CA THR A 108 -6.50 -0.52 -9.35
C THR A 108 -5.61 0.52 -10.03
N ILE A 109 -4.37 0.65 -9.57
CA ILE A 109 -3.41 1.65 -10.05
C ILE A 109 -2.05 0.99 -10.26
N GLN A 110 -1.33 1.35 -11.31
CA GLN A 110 0.11 1.09 -11.41
C GLN A 110 0.86 2.29 -10.85
N ALA A 111 1.61 2.10 -9.77
CA ALA A 111 2.30 3.22 -9.12
C ALA A 111 3.60 2.77 -8.46
N LYS A 112 4.56 3.68 -8.38
CA LYS A 112 5.66 3.53 -7.41
C LYS A 112 5.09 3.76 -6.02
N ILE A 113 5.65 3.07 -5.03
CA ILE A 113 5.22 3.22 -3.64
C ILE A 113 6.36 3.81 -2.81
N VAL A 114 5.98 4.48 -1.73
CA VAL A 114 6.91 5.07 -0.77
C VAL A 114 6.65 4.46 0.60
N VAL A 115 7.72 4.00 1.25
CA VAL A 115 7.65 3.32 2.55
C VAL A 115 8.69 3.90 3.52
N THR A 116 8.43 3.77 4.81
CA THR A 116 9.45 3.95 5.85
C THR A 116 10.14 2.62 6.09
N CYS A 117 11.48 2.64 6.19
CA CYS A 117 12.29 1.47 6.43
C CYS A 117 12.97 1.51 7.80
N GLU A 118 12.95 0.40 8.53
CA GLU A 118 13.69 0.17 9.78
C GLU A 118 14.45 -1.15 9.65
N ASN A 119 15.75 -1.18 9.96
CA ASN A 119 16.60 -2.38 9.84
C ASN A 119 16.53 -3.07 8.47
N ASN A 120 16.42 -2.28 7.39
CA ASN A 120 16.21 -2.75 6.01
C ASN A 120 14.86 -3.45 5.74
N TYR A 121 13.87 -3.30 6.62
CA TYR A 121 12.51 -3.81 6.44
C TYR A 121 11.50 -2.67 6.32
N PRO A 122 10.49 -2.76 5.42
CA PRO A 122 9.44 -1.77 5.34
C PRO A 122 8.48 -1.91 6.52
N VAL A 123 8.27 -0.84 7.28
CA VAL A 123 7.43 -0.85 8.50
C VAL A 123 6.20 0.05 8.40
N HIS A 124 6.20 0.97 7.43
CA HIS A 124 5.10 1.90 7.23
C HIS A 124 4.92 2.23 5.75
N PHE A 125 3.68 2.21 5.28
CA PHE A 125 3.31 2.70 3.96
C PHE A 125 3.06 4.21 4.04
N VAL A 126 3.77 5.00 3.24
CA VAL A 126 3.67 6.46 3.27
C VAL A 126 2.68 6.94 2.20
N CYS A 127 2.97 6.64 0.93
CA CYS A 127 2.18 7.13 -0.20
C CYS A 127 2.42 6.39 -1.51
N LEU A 128 1.60 6.72 -2.49
CA LEU A 128 1.80 6.39 -3.90
C LEU A 128 2.47 7.56 -4.63
N PHE A 129 3.30 7.22 -5.61
CA PHE A 129 3.85 8.13 -6.59
C PHE A 129 3.38 7.69 -7.98
N ILE A 130 2.47 8.48 -8.57
CA ILE A 130 1.86 8.21 -9.88
C ILE A 130 2.50 9.16 -10.89
N SER A 131 3.04 8.61 -11.99
CA SER A 131 3.57 9.42 -13.07
C SER A 131 2.42 10.11 -13.83
N PRO A 132 2.54 11.40 -14.19
CA PRO A 132 1.49 12.13 -14.91
C PRO A 132 1.10 11.55 -16.28
N GLU A 133 1.91 10.65 -16.85
CA GLU A 133 1.58 9.95 -18.10
C GLU A 133 0.45 8.89 -17.93
N GLN A 134 0.09 8.56 -16.69
CA GLN A 134 -0.91 7.52 -16.37
C GLN A 134 -2.25 8.08 -15.88
N THR A 135 -2.45 9.40 -15.92
CA THR A 135 -3.68 10.06 -15.47
C THR A 135 -4.53 10.51 -16.66
N ASN A 136 -5.16 9.56 -17.35
CA ASN A 136 -6.39 9.81 -18.10
C ASN A 136 -7.55 9.32 -17.22
N TRP A 137 -8.01 10.19 -16.31
CA TRP A 137 -9.25 10.01 -15.56
C TRP A 137 -10.29 10.96 -16.11
#